data_AF-A0A2N2HIC4-F1
#
_entry.id   AF-A0A2N2HIC4-F1
#
_cell.length_a   1.000
_cell.length_b   1.000
_cell.length_c   1.000
_cell.angle_alpha   90.00
_cell.angle_beta   90.00
_cell.angle_gamma   90.00
#
_symmetry.space_group_name_H-M   'P 1'
#
loop_
_entity.id
_entity.type
_entity.pdbx_description
1 polymer ?
#
loop_
_entity_poly.entity_id
_entity_poly.type
_entity_poly.pdbx_seq_one_letter_code
_entity_poly.pdbx_strand_id
1 'polypeptide(L)'
;GDYSIYPVTDAVGDYVLTDFIRSKPVYFDLGNTLEPAYYVEISAGERGGSSSDMYGYVMSAKTGKMLFRKNFTENERFVYRVHADTSGVRVPWDGPQGKEGQPNPLAAPGFLPTFKASNLVVLESGPISTGDPWLLPIASETSGNNVDAYADLAAPDGYFRITGDFRADVNNFFTVGGVQTKGFNYTLDPSKAANDPTNQRAAIVQLFYTNNWLHDWFYDVGFDEAAGNAQTNNFGRGGFDSDPLKAEAQDFSGTNNANMSTPPDGRSPRMQQFVFTHAGDAFVQTSAGQFTVQQASFGPTAFLLEGEIARIDDGAGGDLGCVAAANPDALAGKIALIQRGTCNFTLKVKNSQDAGAIGAIVYNNVAAGLPGMGGADATVTIP
;
A
#
# COMPACT_ATOMS: atom_id res chain seq x y z
N GLY A 1 6.16 43.19 -23.76
CA GLY A 1 5.28 43.66 -24.84
C GLY A 1 4.18 42.66 -25.06
N ASP A 2 3.18 43.03 -25.85
CA ASP A 2 2.09 42.15 -26.24
C ASP A 2 2.60 40.96 -27.06
N TYR A 3 1.83 39.87 -27.05
CA TYR A 3 2.15 38.69 -27.83
C TYR A 3 1.81 38.91 -29.31
N SER A 4 2.74 38.52 -30.18
CA SER A 4 2.47 38.23 -31.59
C SER A 4 2.01 36.78 -31.71
N ILE A 5 0.95 36.56 -32.47
CA ILE A 5 0.35 35.24 -32.71
C ILE A 5 0.67 34.85 -34.14
N TYR A 6 1.20 33.65 -34.31
CA TYR A 6 1.55 33.08 -35.61
C TYR A 6 0.68 31.85 -35.86
N PRO A 7 -0.23 31.91 -36.86
CA PRO A 7 -1.02 30.75 -37.23
C PRO A 7 -0.12 29.67 -37.84
N VAL A 8 -0.40 28.41 -37.51
CA VAL A 8 0.27 27.28 -38.14
C VAL A 8 -0.32 27.11 -39.53
N THR A 9 0.51 27.23 -40.56
CA THR A 9 0.14 26.97 -41.95
C THR A 9 0.98 25.80 -42.45
N ASP A 10 0.30 24.71 -42.76
CA ASP A 10 0.84 23.44 -43.27
C ASP A 10 1.82 22.71 -42.35
N ALA A 11 1.34 21.61 -41.74
CA ALA A 11 2.22 20.67 -41.05
C ALA A 11 2.65 19.57 -42.03
N VAL A 12 3.96 19.37 -42.20
CA VAL A 12 4.56 18.27 -42.99
C VAL A 12 5.39 17.41 -42.04
N GLY A 13 5.20 16.09 -42.08
CA GLY A 13 5.89 15.12 -41.21
C GLY A 13 4.99 14.47 -40.15
N ASP A 14 5.60 13.56 -39.39
CA ASP A 14 4.95 12.71 -38.37
C ASP A 14 4.62 13.50 -37.09
N TYR A 15 5.32 14.60 -36.82
CA TYR A 15 5.00 15.55 -35.75
C TYR A 15 4.46 16.86 -36.32
N VAL A 16 3.38 17.36 -35.72
CA VAL A 16 2.67 18.56 -36.16
C VAL A 16 2.53 19.55 -35.01
N LEU A 17 2.54 20.84 -35.33
CA LEU A 17 2.14 21.85 -34.37
C LEU A 17 0.63 21.73 -34.13
N THR A 18 0.23 21.63 -32.86
CA THR A 18 -1.17 21.37 -32.48
C THR A 18 -1.94 22.63 -32.11
N ASP A 19 -1.25 23.76 -31.97
CA ASP A 19 -1.85 25.06 -31.64
C ASP A 19 -1.05 26.23 -32.26
N PHE A 20 -1.60 27.44 -32.22
CA PHE A 20 -0.92 28.66 -32.68
C PHE A 20 0.34 28.95 -31.85
N ILE A 21 1.38 29.48 -32.51
CA ILE A 21 2.60 29.90 -31.82
C ILE A 21 2.39 31.30 -31.25
N ARG A 22 2.75 31.51 -29.99
CA ARG A 22 2.82 32.85 -29.39
C ARG A 22 4.26 33.27 -29.18
N SER A 23 4.59 34.52 -29.49
CA SER A 23 5.89 35.08 -29.15
C SER A 23 5.81 36.52 -28.66
N LYS A 24 6.70 36.92 -27.75
CA LYS A 24 6.87 38.31 -27.34
C LYS A 24 8.34 38.63 -27.09
N PRO A 25 8.78 39.88 -27.34
CA PRO A 25 10.10 40.33 -26.94
C PRO A 25 10.20 40.42 -25.41
N VAL A 26 11.30 39.94 -24.87
CA VAL A 26 11.64 39.95 -23.44
C VAL A 26 13.10 40.36 -23.24
N TYR A 27 13.44 40.79 -22.04
CA TYR A 27 14.83 40.81 -21.58
C TYR A 27 15.03 39.59 -20.68
N PHE A 28 15.98 38.73 -21.05
CA PHE A 28 16.32 37.55 -20.28
C PHE A 28 17.53 37.84 -19.39
N ASP A 29 17.42 37.51 -18.11
CA ASP A 29 18.48 37.75 -17.14
C ASP A 29 19.52 36.64 -17.20
N LEU A 30 20.78 37.01 -17.46
CA LEU A 30 21.94 36.11 -17.43
C LEU A 30 22.72 36.25 -16.10
N GLY A 31 22.12 36.85 -15.08
CA GLY A 31 22.66 37.09 -13.74
C GLY A 31 23.38 38.44 -13.62
N ASN A 32 24.28 38.75 -14.55
CA ASN A 32 25.05 40.01 -14.53
C ASN A 32 24.66 41.00 -15.63
N THR A 33 23.86 40.56 -16.62
CA THR A 33 23.45 41.36 -17.77
C THR A 33 22.08 40.92 -18.27
N LEU A 34 21.30 41.87 -18.79
CA LEU A 34 20.06 41.57 -19.50
C LEU A 34 20.32 41.37 -20.99
N GLU A 35 19.88 40.23 -21.52
CA GLU A 35 19.94 39.92 -22.94
C GLU A 35 18.57 40.12 -23.62
N PRO A 36 18.47 40.98 -24.66
CA PRO A 36 17.29 41.00 -25.51
C PRO A 36 17.03 39.63 -26.12
N ALA A 37 15.82 39.11 -25.96
CA ALA A 37 15.42 37.78 -26.38
C ALA A 37 13.95 37.74 -26.83
N TYR A 38 13.57 36.65 -27.46
CA TYR A 38 12.18 36.32 -27.79
C TYR A 38 11.74 35.15 -26.93
N TYR A 39 10.66 35.34 -26.18
CA TYR A 39 9.96 34.23 -25.56
C TYR A 39 8.97 33.66 -26.58
N VAL A 40 8.97 32.34 -26.74
CA VAL A 40 8.19 31.61 -27.76
C VAL A 40 7.51 30.41 -27.12
N GLU A 41 6.22 30.22 -27.37
CA GLU A 41 5.45 29.07 -26.90
C GLU A 41 5.06 28.19 -28.08
N ILE A 42 5.32 26.89 -27.98
CA ILE A 42 5.12 25.92 -29.05
C ILE A 42 4.40 24.70 -28.47
N SER A 43 3.32 24.28 -29.12
CA SER A 43 2.62 23.03 -28.85
C SER A 43 2.78 22.09 -30.05
N ALA A 44 3.27 20.87 -29.83
CA ALA A 44 3.51 19.90 -30.89
C ALA A 44 3.15 18.47 -30.45
N GLY A 45 2.63 17.65 -31.36
CA GLY A 45 2.27 16.25 -31.10
C GLY A 45 2.34 15.41 -32.37
N GLU A 46 2.21 14.09 -32.22
CA GLU A 46 2.18 13.19 -33.37
C GLU A 46 0.91 13.43 -34.22
N ARG A 47 1.03 13.29 -35.54
CA ARG A 47 -0.08 13.46 -36.47
C ARG A 47 -1.14 12.38 -36.22
N GLY A 48 -2.30 12.80 -35.71
CA GLY A 48 -3.39 11.88 -35.35
C GLY A 48 -3.24 11.27 -33.95
N GLY A 49 -2.21 11.65 -33.20
CA GLY A 49 -2.06 11.29 -31.80
C GLY A 49 -3.07 12.01 -30.90
N SER A 50 -3.31 11.47 -29.71
CA SER A 50 -4.24 12.02 -28.71
C SER A 50 -3.57 12.96 -27.70
N SER A 51 -2.27 13.22 -27.83
CA SER A 51 -1.49 14.05 -26.92
C SER A 51 -0.59 15.03 -27.67
N SER A 52 -0.22 16.11 -27.00
CA SER A 52 0.75 17.09 -27.49
C SER A 52 1.56 17.65 -26.35
N ASP A 53 2.84 17.87 -26.60
CA ASP A 53 3.74 18.55 -25.68
C ASP A 53 3.71 20.05 -25.90
N MET A 54 3.63 20.81 -24.80
CA MET A 54 3.67 22.26 -24.85
C MET A 54 4.90 22.79 -24.11
N TYR A 55 5.70 23.62 -24.79
CA TYR A 55 6.94 24.18 -24.26
C TYR A 55 7.01 25.69 -24.46
N GLY A 56 7.58 26.38 -23.46
CA GLY A 56 8.08 27.75 -23.56
C GLY A 56 9.58 27.77 -23.79
N TYR A 57 10.04 28.61 -24.71
CA TYR A 57 11.44 28.83 -25.05
C TYR A 57 11.79 30.30 -24.88
N VAL A 58 13.05 30.60 -24.50
CA VAL A 58 13.62 31.94 -24.65
C VAL A 58 14.80 31.85 -25.59
N MET A 59 14.71 32.57 -26.71
CA MET A 59 15.72 32.59 -27.78
C MET A 59 16.42 33.94 -27.79
N SER A 60 17.75 33.94 -27.70
CA SER A 60 18.56 35.16 -27.81
C SER A 60 18.25 35.90 -29.11
N ALA A 61 17.85 37.17 -29.02
CA ALA A 61 17.63 38.00 -30.20
C ALA A 61 18.95 38.40 -30.88
N LYS A 62 20.09 38.26 -30.17
CA LYS A 62 21.43 38.57 -30.68
C LYS A 62 22.04 37.40 -31.45
N THR A 63 21.87 36.18 -30.92
CA THR A 63 22.62 35.01 -31.39
C THR A 63 21.75 33.89 -31.94
N GLY A 64 20.43 33.95 -31.73
CA GLY A 64 19.51 32.85 -32.06
C GLY A 64 19.67 31.61 -31.18
N LYS A 65 20.52 31.64 -30.15
CA LYS A 65 20.68 30.52 -29.21
C LYS A 65 19.51 30.43 -28.25
N MET A 66 19.13 29.20 -27.91
CA MET A 66 18.19 28.93 -26.83
C MET A 66 18.86 29.24 -25.49
N LEU A 67 18.28 30.19 -24.75
CA LEU A 67 18.70 30.61 -23.42
C LEU A 67 17.94 29.88 -22.32
N PHE A 68 16.69 29.47 -22.61
CA PHE A 68 15.83 28.79 -21.66
C PHE A 68 14.79 27.93 -22.38
N ARG A 69 14.39 26.83 -21.74
CA ARG A 69 13.29 25.95 -22.15
C ARG A 69 12.52 25.52 -20.90
N LYS A 70 11.19 25.56 -20.96
CA LYS A 70 10.27 25.09 -19.91
C LYS A 70 9.17 24.23 -20.53
N ASN A 71 8.94 23.04 -19.98
CA ASN A 71 7.74 22.26 -20.29
C ASN A 71 6.54 22.90 -19.56
N PHE A 72 5.41 23.08 -20.23
CA PHE A 72 4.16 23.57 -19.63
C PHE A 72 3.24 22.44 -19.17
N THR A 73 3.57 21.20 -19.54
CA THR A 73 3.05 20.03 -18.85
C THR A 73 3.82 19.90 -17.53
N GLU A 74 3.22 20.42 -16.46
CA GLU A 74 3.70 20.23 -15.10
C GLU A 74 3.16 18.89 -14.60
N ASN A 75 4.04 17.89 -14.51
CA ASN A 75 3.76 16.69 -13.75
C ASN A 75 3.98 17.02 -12.26
N GLU A 76 2.96 16.81 -11.43
CA GLU A 76 3.06 17.11 -10.01
C GLU A 76 3.89 16.00 -9.35
N ARG A 77 4.99 16.38 -8.69
CA ARG A 77 5.69 15.47 -7.78
C ARG A 77 4.76 15.19 -6.60
N PHE A 78 4.85 14.00 -6.03
CA PHE A 78 4.15 13.65 -4.81
C PHE A 78 5.17 13.37 -3.70
N VAL A 79 4.76 13.58 -2.45
CA VAL A 79 5.53 13.21 -1.27
C VAL A 79 4.97 11.92 -0.68
N TYR A 80 5.80 10.91 -0.51
CA TYR A 80 5.42 9.62 0.04
C TYR A 80 6.15 9.39 1.36
N ARG A 81 5.42 9.10 2.44
CA ARG A 81 6.03 8.59 3.68
C ARG A 81 6.20 7.07 3.57
N VAL A 82 7.45 6.62 3.38
CA VAL A 82 7.80 5.21 3.11
C VAL A 82 9.16 4.84 3.69
N HIS A 83 9.41 3.54 3.86
CA HIS A 83 10.72 2.98 4.17
C HIS A 83 11.51 2.83 2.88
N ALA A 84 12.22 3.89 2.51
CA ALA A 84 13.04 3.94 1.29
C ALA A 84 14.19 4.94 1.46
N ASP A 85 15.19 4.84 0.60
CA ASP A 85 16.26 5.83 0.55
C ASP A 85 15.73 7.21 0.12
N THR A 86 16.24 8.28 0.72
CA THR A 86 15.86 9.67 0.38
C THR A 86 16.71 10.28 -0.73
N SER A 87 17.70 9.54 -1.23
CA SER A 87 18.68 10.00 -2.22
C SER A 87 18.93 8.94 -3.28
N GLY A 88 19.66 9.32 -4.34
CA GLY A 88 19.91 8.46 -5.49
C GLY A 88 18.62 8.04 -6.18
N VAL A 89 18.51 6.76 -6.52
CA VAL A 89 17.31 6.18 -7.16
C VAL A 89 16.19 5.84 -6.17
N ARG A 90 16.33 6.21 -4.88
CA ARG A 90 15.28 6.09 -3.85
C ARG A 90 14.75 4.67 -3.67
N VAL A 91 15.66 3.69 -3.59
CA VAL A 91 15.32 2.26 -3.49
C VAL A 91 14.42 2.02 -2.25
N PRO A 92 13.27 1.33 -2.39
CA PRO A 92 12.52 0.82 -1.26
C PRO A 92 13.41 -0.07 -0.38
N TRP A 93 13.25 0.02 0.94
CA TRP A 93 13.89 -0.94 1.84
C TRP A 93 13.12 -2.25 1.84
N ASP A 94 13.79 -3.35 2.18
CA ASP A 94 13.16 -4.67 2.27
C ASP A 94 12.07 -4.74 3.34
N GLY A 95 12.09 -3.80 4.29
CA GLY A 95 11.07 -3.65 5.32
C GLY A 95 11.37 -2.49 6.28
N PRO A 96 10.57 -2.33 7.33
CA PRO A 96 10.74 -1.26 8.33
C PRO A 96 12.06 -1.36 9.12
N GLN A 97 12.78 -2.48 9.02
CA GLN A 97 14.14 -2.63 9.55
C GLN A 97 15.22 -1.90 8.74
N GLY A 98 14.88 -1.39 7.56
CA GLY A 98 15.85 -0.88 6.59
C GLY A 98 16.72 -2.00 6.02
N LYS A 99 17.97 -1.67 5.72
CA LYS A 99 18.95 -2.59 5.11
C LYS A 99 19.75 -3.39 6.14
N GLU A 100 19.43 -3.26 7.42
CA GLU A 100 20.13 -3.98 8.48
C GLU A 100 19.64 -5.43 8.56
N GLY A 101 20.57 -6.33 8.87
CA GLY A 101 20.24 -7.73 9.06
C GLY A 101 20.04 -8.54 7.79
N GLN A 102 20.45 -8.01 6.63
CA GLN A 102 20.37 -8.69 5.35
C GLN A 102 21.76 -8.90 4.72
N PRO A 103 22.16 -10.15 4.43
CA PRO A 103 21.51 -11.40 4.84
C PRO A 103 21.51 -11.56 6.38
N ASN A 104 20.67 -12.46 6.91
CA ASN A 104 20.56 -12.69 8.36
C ASN A 104 21.97 -12.85 8.97
N PRO A 105 22.39 -11.95 9.88
CA PRO A 105 23.74 -11.96 10.43
C PRO A 105 23.95 -13.14 11.37
N LEU A 106 22.87 -13.73 11.87
CA LEU A 106 22.91 -15.02 12.54
C LEU A 106 22.85 -16.13 11.49
N ALA A 107 23.76 -17.09 11.59
CA ALA A 107 23.66 -18.36 10.86
C ALA A 107 22.55 -19.28 11.42
N ALA A 108 21.56 -18.71 12.11
CA ALA A 108 20.45 -19.38 12.79
C ALA A 108 19.21 -18.45 12.88
N PRO A 109 18.00 -18.99 13.10
CA PRO A 109 16.82 -18.18 13.41
C PRO A 109 17.01 -17.33 14.68
N GLY A 110 16.27 -16.22 14.78
CA GLY A 110 16.20 -15.40 16.01
C GLY A 110 16.84 -14.01 15.93
N PHE A 111 17.35 -13.60 14.77
CA PHE A 111 17.73 -12.20 14.58
C PHE A 111 16.48 -11.33 14.54
N LEU A 112 16.35 -10.42 15.50
CA LEU A 112 15.26 -9.46 15.55
C LEU A 112 15.80 -8.10 15.10
N PRO A 113 15.49 -7.65 13.87
CA PRO A 113 15.92 -6.35 13.44
C PRO A 113 15.21 -5.23 14.20
N THR A 114 15.89 -4.09 14.33
CA THR A 114 15.33 -2.89 14.95
C THR A 114 14.44 -2.15 13.96
N PHE A 115 13.25 -1.75 14.40
CA PHE A 115 12.37 -0.86 13.64
C PHE A 115 13.05 0.49 13.35
N LYS A 116 12.96 0.95 12.10
CA LYS A 116 13.42 2.26 11.65
C LYS A 116 12.24 3.06 11.15
N ALA A 117 12.22 4.35 11.50
CA ALA A 117 11.18 5.23 11.03
C ALA A 117 11.22 5.43 9.51
N SER A 118 10.04 5.46 8.89
CA SER A 118 9.84 5.86 7.50
C SER A 118 10.34 7.29 7.20
N ASN A 119 10.76 7.49 5.95
CA ASN A 119 11.23 8.76 5.40
C ASN A 119 10.15 9.44 4.55
N LEU A 120 10.29 10.75 4.34
CA LEU A 120 9.55 11.46 3.29
C LEU A 120 10.37 11.44 2.00
N VAL A 121 9.81 10.87 0.95
CA VAL A 121 10.43 10.78 -0.37
C VAL A 121 9.61 11.60 -1.36
N VAL A 122 10.28 12.53 -2.04
CA VAL A 122 9.67 13.30 -3.12
C VAL A 122 10.09 12.71 -4.46
N LEU A 123 9.10 12.33 -5.26
CA LEU A 123 9.30 11.88 -6.62
C LEU A 123 8.03 12.04 -7.47
N GLU A 124 8.22 11.91 -8.77
CA GLU A 124 7.17 11.88 -9.80
C GLU A 124 7.15 10.51 -10.45
N SER A 125 8.34 10.02 -10.76
CA SER A 125 8.66 8.68 -11.21
C SER A 125 9.89 8.14 -10.47
N GLY A 126 10.06 6.82 -10.53
CA GLY A 126 11.25 6.10 -10.09
C GLY A 126 12.39 6.24 -11.11
N PRO A 127 13.24 5.21 -11.28
CA PRO A 127 14.40 5.27 -12.17
C PRO A 127 14.08 4.96 -13.64
N ILE A 128 12.84 5.20 -14.12
CA ILE A 128 12.43 4.93 -15.50
C ILE A 128 12.99 5.96 -16.48
N SER A 129 13.50 5.50 -17.63
CA SER A 129 14.10 6.37 -18.66
C SER A 129 13.10 7.31 -19.35
N THR A 130 11.82 6.97 -19.38
CA THR A 130 10.75 7.75 -20.02
C THR A 130 10.29 8.94 -19.16
N GLY A 131 10.50 8.86 -17.85
CA GLY A 131 10.04 9.86 -16.89
C GLY A 131 8.52 9.87 -16.68
N ASP A 132 7.80 8.80 -17.04
CA ASP A 132 6.34 8.78 -16.90
C ASP A 132 5.92 8.84 -15.42
N PRO A 133 4.98 9.74 -15.06
CA PRO A 133 4.60 9.94 -13.67
C PRO A 133 3.77 8.77 -13.14
N TRP A 134 3.99 8.39 -11.87
CA TRP A 134 3.18 7.38 -11.21
C TRP A 134 1.71 7.83 -11.03
N LEU A 135 1.54 9.11 -10.74
CA LEU A 135 0.24 9.76 -10.48
C LEU A 135 0.08 10.99 -11.36
N LEU A 136 -1.13 11.19 -11.88
CA LEU A 136 -1.50 12.45 -12.52
C LEU A 136 -1.58 13.58 -11.47
N PRO A 137 -1.37 14.85 -11.87
CA PRO A 137 -1.51 15.99 -10.96
C PRO A 137 -2.86 16.06 -10.23
N ILE A 138 -3.94 15.61 -10.88
CA ILE A 138 -5.28 15.60 -10.27
C ILE A 138 -5.49 14.48 -9.25
N ALA A 139 -4.56 13.52 -9.13
CA ALA A 139 -4.72 12.39 -8.25
C ALA A 139 -4.90 12.83 -6.79
N SER A 140 -5.77 12.09 -6.10
CA SER A 140 -6.09 12.27 -4.68
C SER A 140 -5.98 10.98 -3.89
N GLU A 141 -5.71 9.85 -4.56
CA GLU A 141 -5.64 8.52 -3.97
C GLU A 141 -4.48 7.74 -4.62
N THR A 142 -4.14 6.60 -4.03
CA THR A 142 -3.09 5.65 -4.49
C THR A 142 -3.54 4.81 -5.70
N SER A 143 -4.04 5.50 -6.72
CA SER A 143 -4.47 4.92 -8.01
C SER A 143 -3.77 5.66 -9.13
N GLY A 144 -2.82 4.98 -9.77
CA GLY A 144 -1.93 5.53 -10.79
C GLY A 144 -1.95 4.74 -12.09
N ASN A 145 -1.05 5.10 -13.01
CA ASN A 145 -0.96 4.44 -14.30
C ASN A 145 -0.54 2.96 -14.15
N ASN A 146 0.46 2.69 -13.31
CA ASN A 146 1.11 1.38 -13.22
C ASN A 146 0.47 0.51 -12.14
N VAL A 147 -0.02 1.13 -11.05
CA VAL A 147 -0.50 0.44 -9.86
C VAL A 147 -1.79 1.08 -9.33
N ASP A 148 -2.75 0.24 -8.97
CA ASP A 148 -3.90 0.58 -8.14
C ASP A 148 -3.76 -0.14 -6.78
N ALA A 149 -3.43 0.62 -5.72
CA ALA A 149 -3.17 0.04 -4.39
C ALA A 149 -4.29 0.38 -3.41
N TYR A 150 -4.87 -0.64 -2.77
CA TYR A 150 -5.99 -0.51 -1.84
C TYR A 150 -5.94 -1.60 -0.77
N ALA A 151 -6.65 -1.39 0.33
CA ALA A 151 -6.95 -2.48 1.26
C ALA A 151 -8.17 -3.27 0.78
N ASP A 152 -8.05 -4.61 0.76
CA ASP A 152 -9.16 -5.55 0.49
C ASP A 152 -9.53 -6.24 1.80
N LEU A 153 -10.53 -5.71 2.50
CA LEU A 153 -10.82 -6.05 3.89
C LEU A 153 -12.03 -6.97 4.05
N ALA A 154 -12.83 -7.13 2.99
CA ALA A 154 -14.03 -7.93 3.06
C ALA A 154 -14.52 -8.38 1.68
N ALA A 155 -15.16 -9.55 1.66
CA ALA A 155 -15.77 -10.08 0.46
C ALA A 155 -16.79 -9.10 -0.17
N PRO A 156 -16.86 -9.01 -1.51
CA PRO A 156 -16.14 -9.86 -2.48
C PRO A 156 -14.70 -9.41 -2.79
N ASP A 157 -13.86 -10.36 -3.21
CA ASP A 157 -12.46 -10.15 -3.66
C ASP A 157 -12.34 -9.00 -4.68
N GLY A 158 -11.43 -8.06 -4.41
CA GLY A 158 -11.18 -6.85 -5.19
C GLY A 158 -11.59 -5.56 -4.47
N TYR A 159 -11.57 -4.43 -5.18
CA TYR A 159 -11.86 -3.12 -4.58
C TYR A 159 -13.37 -2.81 -4.56
N PHE A 160 -13.99 -2.88 -3.39
CA PHE A 160 -15.39 -2.52 -3.15
C PHE A 160 -15.52 -1.55 -1.97
N ARG A 161 -15.56 -0.26 -2.26
CA ARG A 161 -15.70 0.78 -1.22
C ARG A 161 -16.92 0.60 -0.29
N ILE A 162 -17.97 -0.07 -0.77
CA ILE A 162 -19.19 -0.34 0.01
C ILE A 162 -19.00 -1.42 1.09
N THR A 163 -18.02 -2.31 0.94
CA THR A 163 -17.70 -3.38 1.91
C THR A 163 -16.62 -2.96 2.89
N GLY A 164 -16.05 -1.75 2.74
CA GLY A 164 -15.06 -1.19 3.65
C GLY A 164 -13.67 -1.04 3.05
N ASP A 165 -13.47 -1.43 1.79
CA ASP A 165 -12.20 -1.28 1.10
C ASP A 165 -11.87 0.19 0.84
N PHE A 166 -10.59 0.52 0.87
CA PHE A 166 -10.16 1.90 0.65
C PHE A 166 -8.75 1.98 0.08
N ARG A 167 -8.53 3.05 -0.67
CA ARG A 167 -7.20 3.53 -1.04
C ARG A 167 -6.69 4.51 0.01
N ALA A 168 -5.38 4.69 0.08
CA ALA A 168 -4.82 5.81 0.84
C ALA A 168 -5.07 7.13 0.08
N ASP A 169 -5.66 8.10 0.77
CA ASP A 169 -5.93 9.46 0.27
C ASP A 169 -4.73 10.40 0.49
N VAL A 170 -4.65 11.48 -0.30
CA VAL A 170 -3.73 12.58 -0.02
C VAL A 170 -4.17 13.26 1.27
N ASN A 171 -3.36 13.16 2.32
CA ASN A 171 -3.68 13.70 3.64
C ASN A 171 -2.85 14.93 4.03
N ASN A 172 -1.89 15.34 3.21
CA ASN A 172 -1.03 16.47 3.55
C ASN A 172 -0.54 17.24 2.30
N PHE A 173 -0.21 18.52 2.50
CA PHE A 173 0.53 19.33 1.53
C PHE A 173 1.89 19.70 2.12
N PHE A 174 2.94 19.58 1.30
CA PHE A 174 4.32 19.87 1.66
C PHE A 174 4.86 21.01 0.80
N THR A 175 5.73 21.84 1.36
CA THR A 175 6.48 22.83 0.58
C THR A 175 7.77 22.20 0.07
N VAL A 176 7.83 21.84 -1.22
CA VAL A 176 9.04 21.32 -1.86
C VAL A 176 9.54 22.34 -2.88
N GLY A 177 10.75 22.87 -2.69
CA GLY A 177 11.32 23.85 -3.60
C GLY A 177 10.48 25.13 -3.76
N GLY A 178 9.70 25.50 -2.74
CA GLY A 178 8.79 26.66 -2.77
C GLY A 178 7.41 26.39 -3.37
N VAL A 179 7.11 25.16 -3.79
CA VAL A 179 5.83 24.75 -4.38
C VAL A 179 5.05 23.85 -3.43
N GLN A 180 3.73 24.05 -3.30
CA GLN A 180 2.86 23.14 -2.57
C GLN A 180 2.73 21.83 -3.36
N THR A 181 3.06 20.73 -2.68
CA THR A 181 3.18 19.39 -3.25
C THR A 181 2.29 18.47 -2.43
N LYS A 182 1.36 17.75 -3.07
CA LYS A 182 0.53 16.75 -2.40
C LYS A 182 1.39 15.63 -1.80
N GLY A 183 0.91 15.04 -0.71
CA GLY A 183 1.57 13.88 -0.15
C GLY A 183 0.71 12.94 0.67
N PHE A 184 1.18 11.70 0.69
CA PHE A 184 0.68 10.59 1.48
C PHE A 184 1.58 10.42 2.70
N ASN A 185 1.19 11.05 3.80
CA ASN A 185 1.96 11.19 5.04
C ASN A 185 1.37 10.29 6.15
N TYR A 186 1.40 8.98 5.95
CA TYR A 186 0.95 8.00 6.95
C TYR A 186 2.15 7.32 7.61
N THR A 187 2.27 7.48 8.92
CA THR A 187 3.37 6.90 9.69
C THR A 187 2.95 5.53 10.18
N LEU A 188 3.74 4.50 9.83
CA LEU A 188 3.60 3.17 10.42
C LEU A 188 3.91 3.26 11.93
N ASP A 189 2.98 2.81 12.76
CA ASP A 189 3.09 2.81 14.21
C ASP A 189 3.17 1.36 14.72
N PRO A 190 4.36 0.89 15.13
CA PRO A 190 4.54 -0.49 15.59
C PRO A 190 3.87 -0.77 16.94
N SER A 191 3.35 0.25 17.65
CA SER A 191 2.59 0.06 18.88
C SER A 191 1.11 -0.25 18.63
N LYS A 192 0.64 -0.11 17.39
CA LYS A 192 -0.74 -0.37 16.97
C LYS A 192 -0.84 -1.69 16.22
N ALA A 193 -2.03 -2.29 16.27
CA ALA A 193 -2.34 -3.47 15.48
C ALA A 193 -2.19 -3.21 13.97
N ALA A 194 -1.91 -4.27 13.19
CA ALA A 194 -1.79 -4.16 11.74
C ALA A 194 -3.06 -3.57 11.10
N ASN A 195 -4.24 -4.00 11.58
CA ASN A 195 -5.55 -3.53 11.10
C ASN A 195 -5.98 -2.15 11.66
N ASP A 196 -5.12 -1.45 12.41
CA ASP A 196 -5.40 -0.05 12.73
C ASP A 196 -5.43 0.78 11.43
N PRO A 197 -6.42 1.66 11.23
CA PRO A 197 -6.53 2.47 10.02
C PRO A 197 -5.28 3.33 9.70
N THR A 198 -4.44 3.61 10.70
CA THR A 198 -3.14 4.28 10.52
C THR A 198 -2.15 3.36 9.79
N ASN A 199 -2.03 2.12 10.27
CA ASN A 199 -1.11 1.12 9.75
C ASN A 199 -1.57 0.58 8.40
N GLN A 200 -2.89 0.44 8.19
CA GLN A 200 -3.45 0.10 6.88
C GLN A 200 -3.08 1.12 5.80
N ARG A 201 -3.24 2.43 6.07
CA ARG A 201 -2.87 3.47 5.12
C ARG A 201 -1.36 3.54 4.87
N ALA A 202 -0.55 3.38 5.91
CA ALA A 202 0.90 3.28 5.75
C ALA A 202 1.30 2.07 4.87
N ALA A 203 0.64 0.92 5.05
CA ALA A 203 0.86 -0.27 4.24
C ALA A 203 0.46 -0.07 2.78
N ILE A 204 -0.70 0.54 2.50
CA ILE A 204 -1.14 0.86 1.14
C ILE A 204 -0.12 1.77 0.44
N VAL A 205 0.35 2.83 1.11
CA VAL A 205 1.33 3.76 0.51
C VAL A 205 2.67 3.08 0.26
N GLN A 206 3.14 2.24 1.18
CA GLN A 206 4.37 1.48 0.98
C GLN A 206 4.22 0.50 -0.20
N LEU A 207 3.08 -0.18 -0.31
CA LEU A 207 2.79 -1.12 -1.39
C LEU A 207 2.72 -0.41 -2.75
N PHE A 208 2.04 0.75 -2.81
CA PHE A 208 2.00 1.60 -3.99
C PHE A 208 3.41 2.03 -4.42
N TYR A 209 4.20 2.54 -3.47
CA TYR A 209 5.55 3.02 -3.74
C TYR A 209 6.47 1.91 -4.26
N THR A 210 6.50 0.77 -3.57
CA THR A 210 7.40 -0.34 -3.92
C THR A 210 7.07 -0.90 -5.30
N ASN A 211 5.79 -1.09 -5.61
CA ASN A 211 5.39 -1.64 -6.92
C ASN A 211 5.63 -0.67 -8.07
N ASN A 212 5.36 0.63 -7.91
CA ASN A 212 5.69 1.60 -8.96
C ASN A 212 7.22 1.71 -9.15
N TRP A 213 8.00 1.66 -8.06
CA TRP A 213 9.46 1.67 -8.16
C TRP A 213 9.99 0.43 -8.91
N LEU A 214 9.44 -0.75 -8.62
CA LEU A 214 9.80 -1.99 -9.31
C LEU A 214 9.38 -1.97 -10.78
N HIS A 215 8.19 -1.44 -11.10
CA HIS A 215 7.77 -1.21 -12.48
C HIS A 215 8.85 -0.41 -13.23
N ASP A 216 9.22 0.75 -12.70
CA ASP A 216 10.19 1.66 -13.32
C ASP A 216 11.58 1.05 -13.41
N TRP A 217 11.99 0.28 -12.41
CA TRP A 217 13.27 -0.44 -12.41
C TRP A 217 13.31 -1.55 -13.46
N PHE A 218 12.22 -2.31 -13.63
CA PHE A 218 12.15 -3.40 -14.60
C PHE A 218 11.92 -2.91 -16.03
N TYR A 219 11.34 -1.73 -16.21
CA TYR A 219 11.10 -1.13 -17.51
C TYR A 219 12.39 -1.02 -18.34
N ASP A 220 13.41 -0.38 -17.79
CA ASP A 220 14.67 -0.11 -18.50
C ASP A 220 15.54 -1.36 -18.73
N VAL A 221 15.19 -2.50 -18.11
CA VAL A 221 15.82 -3.80 -18.38
C VAL A 221 15.00 -4.69 -19.33
N GLY A 222 13.93 -4.14 -19.93
CA GLY A 222 13.19 -4.74 -21.03
C GLY A 222 11.80 -5.26 -20.69
N PHE A 223 11.26 -4.96 -19.50
CA PHE A 223 9.85 -5.19 -19.18
C PHE A 223 9.02 -3.93 -19.46
N ASP A 224 8.97 -3.56 -20.74
CA ASP A 224 8.25 -2.40 -21.28
C ASP A 224 6.82 -2.77 -21.75
N GLU A 225 6.13 -1.82 -22.37
CA GLU A 225 4.75 -2.01 -22.85
C GLU A 225 4.66 -3.13 -23.89
N ALA A 226 5.62 -3.21 -24.83
CA ALA A 226 5.63 -4.27 -25.84
C ALA A 226 5.88 -5.66 -25.25
N ALA A 227 6.55 -5.73 -24.10
CA ALA A 227 6.79 -6.95 -23.34
C ALA A 227 5.63 -7.34 -22.39
N GLY A 228 4.56 -6.53 -22.32
CA GLY A 228 3.38 -6.78 -21.49
C GLY A 228 3.57 -6.41 -20.03
N ASN A 229 4.15 -5.23 -19.77
CA ASN A 229 4.12 -4.63 -18.44
C ASN A 229 2.69 -4.21 -18.05
N ALA A 230 2.45 -4.01 -16.75
CA ALA A 230 1.13 -3.65 -16.25
C ALA A 230 0.94 -2.13 -16.23
N GLN A 231 0.14 -1.58 -17.14
CA GLN A 231 -0.13 -0.14 -17.22
C GLN A 231 -1.54 0.18 -17.73
N THR A 232 -2.15 1.23 -17.17
CA THR A 232 -3.47 1.71 -17.62
C THR A 232 -3.39 2.33 -19.01
N ASN A 233 -2.31 3.05 -19.30
CA ASN A 233 -2.03 3.67 -20.59
C ASN A 233 -0.57 3.39 -20.98
N ASN A 234 -0.39 2.82 -22.17
CA ASN A 234 0.90 2.44 -22.72
C ASN A 234 1.55 3.54 -23.56
N PHE A 235 0.95 4.73 -23.61
CA PHE A 235 1.45 5.91 -24.34
C PHE A 235 1.72 5.66 -25.84
N GLY A 236 1.04 4.66 -26.42
CA GLY A 236 1.25 4.24 -27.80
C GLY A 236 2.53 3.43 -28.05
N ARG A 237 3.19 2.92 -27.00
CA ARG A 237 4.50 2.25 -27.10
C ARG A 237 4.45 0.73 -27.32
N GLY A 238 3.26 0.13 -27.35
CA GLY A 238 3.07 -1.30 -27.60
C GLY A 238 2.17 -1.95 -26.55
N GLY A 239 2.03 -3.29 -26.63
CA GLY A 239 1.23 -4.07 -25.68
C GLY A 239 -0.27 -3.83 -25.73
N PHE A 240 -0.98 -4.40 -24.76
CA PHE A 240 -2.36 -4.08 -24.45
C PHE A 240 -2.42 -3.25 -23.16
N ASP A 241 -3.15 -2.13 -23.19
CA ASP A 241 -3.27 -1.23 -22.04
C ASP A 241 -4.40 -1.66 -21.08
N SER A 242 -4.79 -0.75 -20.18
CA SER A 242 -5.92 -0.92 -19.25
C SER A 242 -5.72 -2.03 -18.23
N ASP A 243 -4.47 -2.35 -17.88
CA ASP A 243 -4.14 -3.47 -17.00
C ASP A 243 -3.19 -3.12 -15.83
N PRO A 244 -3.44 -2.02 -15.08
CA PRO A 244 -2.61 -1.68 -13.93
C PRO A 244 -2.56 -2.83 -12.92
N LEU A 245 -1.45 -2.96 -12.21
CA LEU A 245 -1.31 -3.91 -11.11
C LEU A 245 -2.31 -3.56 -10.00
N LYS A 246 -3.20 -4.49 -9.68
CA LYS A 246 -4.06 -4.40 -8.49
C LYS A 246 -3.28 -4.91 -7.28
N ALA A 247 -2.90 -4.02 -6.38
CA ALA A 247 -2.08 -4.34 -5.21
C ALA A 247 -2.92 -4.25 -3.93
N GLU A 248 -3.27 -5.40 -3.39
CA GLU A 248 -4.22 -5.58 -2.28
C GLU A 248 -3.44 -5.69 -0.96
N ALA A 249 -3.55 -4.65 -0.14
CA ALA A 249 -2.96 -4.58 1.18
C ALA A 249 -3.89 -5.22 2.22
N GLN A 250 -3.32 -6.06 3.10
CA GLN A 250 -4.05 -6.71 4.19
C GLN A 250 -5.29 -7.47 3.71
N ASP A 251 -5.13 -8.18 2.58
CA ASP A 251 -6.21 -8.95 1.98
C ASP A 251 -6.82 -9.95 2.97
N PHE A 252 -8.15 -9.93 3.08
CA PHE A 252 -8.90 -10.70 4.09
C PHE A 252 -8.90 -12.21 3.86
N SER A 253 -8.54 -12.68 2.67
CA SER A 253 -8.65 -14.09 2.28
C SER A 253 -7.57 -14.98 2.91
N GLY A 254 -6.54 -14.41 3.52
CA GLY A 254 -5.43 -15.16 4.09
C GLY A 254 -4.64 -14.43 5.17
N THR A 255 -3.69 -15.16 5.76
CA THR A 255 -2.64 -14.65 6.66
C THR A 255 -1.34 -15.39 6.37
N ASN A 256 -0.21 -14.84 6.83
CA ASN A 256 1.10 -15.51 6.81
C ASN A 256 1.59 -15.94 5.42
N ASN A 257 1.14 -15.25 4.38
CA ASN A 257 1.53 -15.53 3.01
C ASN A 257 1.33 -14.30 2.12
N ALA A 258 1.61 -14.45 0.84
CA ALA A 258 1.18 -13.54 -0.21
C ALA A 258 0.98 -14.37 -1.49
N ASN A 259 0.24 -13.83 -2.47
CA ASN A 259 0.14 -14.45 -3.79
C ASN A 259 -0.02 -13.40 -4.89
N MET A 260 0.14 -13.83 -6.13
CA MET A 260 -0.10 -12.99 -7.30
C MET A 260 -0.68 -13.80 -8.45
N SER A 261 -1.71 -13.26 -9.10
CA SER A 261 -2.25 -13.75 -10.35
C SER A 261 -1.76 -12.88 -11.51
N THR A 262 -1.16 -13.50 -12.52
CA THR A 262 -0.58 -12.83 -13.70
C THR A 262 -1.27 -13.33 -14.98
N PRO A 263 -2.48 -12.82 -15.30
CA PRO A 263 -3.16 -13.16 -16.54
C PRO A 263 -2.37 -12.63 -17.76
N PRO A 264 -2.72 -13.06 -19.00
CA PRO A 264 -2.15 -12.48 -20.21
C PRO A 264 -2.37 -10.96 -20.29
N ASP A 265 -1.46 -10.30 -21.01
CA ASP A 265 -1.43 -8.86 -21.31
C ASP A 265 -2.82 -8.28 -21.65
N GLY A 266 -3.11 -7.08 -21.14
CA GLY A 266 -4.43 -6.43 -21.25
C GLY A 266 -5.43 -6.88 -20.18
N ARG A 267 -4.99 -7.64 -19.17
CA ARG A 267 -5.77 -7.91 -17.94
C ARG A 267 -4.91 -7.62 -16.73
N SER A 268 -5.42 -6.82 -15.80
CA SER A 268 -4.69 -6.46 -14.57
C SER A 268 -4.19 -7.69 -13.82
N PRO A 269 -2.88 -7.78 -13.55
CA PRO A 269 -2.37 -8.66 -12.51
C PRO A 269 -2.94 -8.26 -11.15
N ARG A 270 -3.09 -9.24 -10.27
CA ARG A 270 -3.56 -9.01 -8.89
C ARG A 270 -2.58 -9.58 -7.90
N MET A 271 -2.05 -8.74 -7.04
CA MET A 271 -1.14 -9.08 -5.95
C MET A 271 -1.87 -8.97 -4.62
N GLN A 272 -1.89 -10.04 -3.83
CA GLN A 272 -2.57 -10.12 -2.54
C GLN A 272 -1.53 -10.23 -1.43
N GLN A 273 -1.42 -9.20 -0.60
CA GLN A 273 -0.52 -9.16 0.56
C GLN A 273 -1.31 -9.42 1.84
N PHE A 274 -1.00 -10.51 2.54
CA PHE A 274 -1.68 -10.86 3.77
C PHE A 274 -0.94 -10.35 5.01
N VAL A 275 -1.68 -10.18 6.10
CA VAL A 275 -1.09 -9.92 7.42
C VAL A 275 -0.35 -11.17 7.88
N PHE A 276 0.90 -11.00 8.29
CA PHE A 276 1.63 -12.03 9.05
C PHE A 276 1.25 -11.92 10.51
N THR A 277 0.76 -13.02 11.08
CA THR A 277 0.45 -13.15 12.50
C THR A 277 1.53 -13.99 13.15
N HIS A 278 2.15 -13.47 14.19
CA HIS A 278 3.09 -14.25 14.98
C HIS A 278 2.33 -15.21 15.88
N ALA A 279 2.91 -16.38 16.15
CA ALA A 279 2.60 -17.11 17.37
C ALA A 279 2.99 -16.23 18.57
N GLY A 280 2.07 -15.38 19.04
CA GLY A 280 2.39 -14.29 19.96
C GLY A 280 1.51 -13.05 19.90
N ASP A 281 0.85 -12.75 18.77
CA ASP A 281 0.05 -11.52 18.65
C ASP A 281 -1.28 -11.57 19.41
N ALA A 282 -1.75 -12.79 19.72
CA ALA A 282 -2.73 -13.03 20.77
C ALA A 282 -1.99 -13.37 22.07
N PHE A 283 -2.25 -12.60 23.12
CA PHE A 283 -1.74 -12.84 24.45
C PHE A 283 -2.86 -12.80 25.48
N VAL A 284 -2.69 -13.57 26.55
CA VAL A 284 -3.50 -13.43 27.77
C VAL A 284 -2.61 -12.79 28.82
N GLN A 285 -2.99 -11.60 29.28
CA GLN A 285 -2.32 -10.93 30.40
C GLN A 285 -3.03 -11.27 31.71
N THR A 286 -2.26 -11.71 32.71
CA THR A 286 -2.77 -11.96 34.07
C THR A 286 -1.83 -11.33 35.12
N SER A 287 -2.21 -11.40 36.40
CA SER A 287 -1.32 -11.06 37.51
C SER A 287 -0.10 -11.99 37.63
N ALA A 288 -0.15 -13.19 37.05
CA ALA A 288 0.96 -14.14 37.00
C ALA A 288 1.92 -13.89 35.82
N GLY A 289 1.57 -12.99 34.90
CA GLY A 289 2.37 -12.66 33.72
C GLY A 289 1.57 -12.72 32.41
N GLN A 290 2.31 -12.51 31.31
CA GLN A 290 1.80 -12.61 29.95
C GLN A 290 1.98 -14.03 29.42
N PHE A 291 0.95 -14.59 28.82
CA PHE A 291 0.98 -15.90 28.17
C PHE A 291 0.76 -15.75 26.67
N THR A 292 1.66 -16.31 25.87
CA THR A 292 1.46 -16.46 24.43
C THR A 292 0.36 -17.48 24.18
N VAL A 293 -0.59 -17.13 23.30
CA VAL A 293 -1.67 -18.05 22.90
C VAL A 293 -1.73 -18.21 21.38
N GLN A 294 -2.51 -19.19 20.94
CA GLN A 294 -2.95 -19.34 19.56
C GLN A 294 -4.43 -18.98 19.51
N GLN A 295 -4.83 -18.23 18.49
CA GLN A 295 -6.22 -17.82 18.33
C GLN A 295 -7.05 -18.94 17.68
N ALA A 296 -8.35 -19.00 18.01
CA ALA A 296 -9.28 -19.90 17.34
C ALA A 296 -9.56 -19.44 15.89
N SER A 297 -9.79 -20.40 14.99
CA SER A 297 -10.20 -20.12 13.61
C SER A 297 -11.71 -19.90 13.46
N PHE A 298 -12.42 -19.67 14.57
CA PHE A 298 -13.87 -19.53 14.66
C PHE A 298 -14.21 -18.50 15.75
N GLY A 299 -15.44 -17.98 15.73
CA GLY A 299 -15.83 -16.86 16.59
C GLY A 299 -15.17 -15.53 16.15
N PRO A 300 -15.29 -14.48 16.97
CA PRO A 300 -14.62 -13.21 16.72
C PRO A 300 -13.10 -13.35 16.70
N THR A 301 -12.45 -12.92 15.61
CA THR A 301 -10.99 -13.00 15.42
C THR A 301 -10.26 -11.68 15.68
N ALA A 302 -10.97 -10.62 16.06
CA ALA A 302 -10.39 -9.34 16.47
C ALA A 302 -11.13 -8.81 17.69
N PHE A 303 -10.45 -8.78 18.85
CA PHE A 303 -11.05 -8.36 20.11
C PHE A 303 -9.99 -7.91 21.13
N LEU A 304 -10.44 -7.08 22.08
CA LEU A 304 -9.77 -6.85 23.35
C LEU A 304 -10.80 -7.12 24.44
N LEU A 305 -10.58 -8.16 25.24
CA LEU A 305 -11.51 -8.60 26.28
C LEU A 305 -10.82 -8.60 27.63
N GLU A 306 -11.42 -7.91 28.60
CA GLU A 306 -11.01 -7.94 30.00
C GLU A 306 -12.12 -8.61 30.82
N GLY A 307 -11.74 -9.53 31.69
CA GLY A 307 -12.69 -10.25 32.52
C GLY A 307 -11.99 -11.17 33.51
N GLU A 308 -12.71 -11.55 34.56
CA GLU A 308 -12.24 -12.58 35.48
C GLU A 308 -12.20 -13.94 34.77
N ILE A 309 -11.21 -14.76 35.11
CA ILE A 309 -11.08 -16.12 34.59
C ILE A 309 -11.77 -17.09 35.56
N ALA A 310 -12.66 -17.94 35.05
CA ALA A 310 -13.32 -18.98 35.82
C ALA A 310 -13.23 -20.33 35.11
N ARG A 311 -12.90 -21.38 35.87
CA ARG A 311 -12.77 -22.74 35.33
C ARG A 311 -14.17 -23.32 35.07
N ILE A 312 -14.36 -23.92 33.90
CA ILE A 312 -15.59 -24.69 33.64
C ILE A 312 -15.59 -25.97 34.48
N ASP A 313 -16.76 -26.33 35.02
CA ASP A 313 -17.04 -27.64 35.60
C ASP A 313 -18.02 -28.36 34.70
N ASP A 314 -17.63 -29.51 34.16
CA ASP A 314 -18.50 -30.33 33.30
C ASP A 314 -19.35 -31.35 34.08
N GLY A 315 -19.33 -31.30 35.42
CA GLY A 315 -20.11 -32.17 36.30
C GLY A 315 -19.60 -33.61 36.38
N ALA A 316 -18.54 -33.96 35.63
CA ALA A 316 -17.90 -35.28 35.63
C ALA A 316 -16.55 -35.28 36.35
N GLY A 317 -16.28 -34.27 37.18
CA GLY A 317 -14.99 -34.07 37.84
C GLY A 317 -13.90 -33.55 36.90
N GLY A 318 -14.29 -32.99 35.74
CA GLY A 318 -13.42 -32.42 34.74
C GLY A 318 -13.81 -31.00 34.37
N ASP A 319 -12.94 -30.41 33.56
CA ASP A 319 -13.09 -29.09 32.95
C ASP A 319 -12.95 -29.20 31.43
N LEU A 320 -13.40 -30.33 30.87
CA LEU A 320 -13.28 -30.58 29.44
C LEU A 320 -14.32 -29.79 28.64
N GLY A 321 -15.44 -29.37 29.24
CA GLY A 321 -16.47 -28.62 28.52
C GLY A 321 -17.13 -29.40 27.38
N CYS A 322 -17.10 -30.73 27.43
CA CYS A 322 -17.71 -31.59 26.40
C CYS A 322 -19.24 -31.71 26.55
N VAL A 323 -19.76 -31.32 27.70
CA VAL A 323 -21.18 -31.25 28.04
C VAL A 323 -21.50 -29.85 28.58
N ALA A 324 -22.79 -29.55 28.76
CA ALA A 324 -23.23 -28.31 29.36
C ALA A 324 -22.54 -28.08 30.72
N ALA A 325 -22.14 -26.83 30.99
CA ALA A 325 -21.47 -26.49 32.23
C ALA A 325 -22.38 -26.75 33.43
N ALA A 326 -21.85 -27.41 34.45
CA ALA A 326 -22.52 -27.65 35.73
C ALA A 326 -22.45 -26.42 36.66
N ASN A 327 -21.62 -25.43 36.34
CA ASN A 327 -21.38 -24.22 37.12
C ASN A 327 -21.67 -22.90 36.36
N PRO A 328 -22.87 -22.73 35.75
CA PRO A 328 -23.17 -21.54 34.94
C PRO A 328 -23.05 -20.22 35.72
N ASP A 329 -23.47 -20.19 36.98
CA ASP A 329 -23.35 -18.99 37.83
C ASP A 329 -21.90 -18.55 38.04
N ALA A 330 -20.94 -19.49 37.95
CA ALA A 330 -19.51 -19.18 38.06
C ALA A 330 -18.90 -18.68 36.75
N LEU A 331 -19.53 -18.97 35.60
CA LEU A 331 -19.06 -18.60 34.26
C LEU A 331 -19.72 -17.33 33.73
N ALA A 332 -20.92 -17.00 34.19
CA ALA A 332 -21.69 -15.84 33.73
C ALA A 332 -20.88 -14.54 33.84
N GLY A 333 -20.67 -13.86 32.70
CA GLY A 333 -19.92 -12.61 32.62
C GLY A 333 -18.39 -12.77 32.73
N LYS A 334 -17.85 -13.99 32.67
CA LYS A 334 -16.43 -14.29 32.87
C LYS A 334 -15.80 -14.97 31.65
N ILE A 335 -14.48 -15.05 31.64
CA ILE A 335 -13.70 -15.79 30.63
C ILE A 335 -13.56 -17.24 31.11
N ALA A 336 -14.09 -18.19 30.34
CA ALA A 336 -14.06 -19.60 30.70
C ALA A 336 -12.66 -20.20 30.47
N LEU A 337 -12.08 -20.85 31.49
CA LEU A 337 -10.86 -21.65 31.37
C LEU A 337 -11.22 -23.13 31.20
N ILE A 338 -10.80 -23.73 30.09
CA ILE A 338 -11.23 -25.05 29.64
C ILE A 338 -10.02 -25.93 29.33
N GLN A 339 -10.03 -27.18 29.76
CA GLN A 339 -8.97 -28.12 29.43
C GLN A 339 -9.13 -28.68 28.02
N ARG A 340 -8.02 -28.75 27.28
CA ARG A 340 -7.95 -29.53 26.04
C ARG A 340 -8.21 -31.01 26.32
N GLY A 341 -8.98 -31.66 25.43
CA GLY A 341 -9.23 -33.09 25.54
C GLY A 341 -9.98 -33.66 24.34
N THR A 342 -10.90 -34.59 24.61
CA THR A 342 -11.47 -35.52 23.62
C THR A 342 -12.57 -34.96 22.72
N CYS A 343 -13.13 -33.80 23.05
CA CYS A 343 -14.19 -33.17 22.27
C CYS A 343 -13.72 -31.95 21.48
N ASN A 344 -14.50 -31.58 20.46
CA ASN A 344 -14.21 -30.48 19.54
C ASN A 344 -14.12 -29.12 20.26
N PHE A 345 -13.25 -28.24 19.76
CA PHE A 345 -13.04 -26.90 20.32
C PHE A 345 -14.30 -26.02 20.25
N THR A 346 -15.03 -26.06 19.15
CA THR A 346 -16.28 -25.30 19.00
C THR A 346 -17.31 -25.68 20.05
N LEU A 347 -17.47 -26.98 20.34
CA LEU A 347 -18.40 -27.47 21.36
C LEU A 347 -18.02 -26.97 22.77
N LYS A 348 -16.72 -26.96 23.09
CA LYS A 348 -16.22 -26.45 24.37
C LYS A 348 -16.61 -24.99 24.57
N VAL A 349 -16.28 -24.15 23.59
CA VAL A 349 -16.55 -22.71 23.64
C VAL A 349 -18.05 -22.46 23.64
N LYS A 350 -18.82 -23.23 22.86
CA LYS A 350 -20.28 -23.13 22.81
C LYS A 350 -20.93 -23.44 24.16
N ASN A 351 -20.52 -24.50 24.85
CA ASN A 351 -21.04 -24.84 26.17
C ASN A 351 -20.71 -23.76 27.22
N SER A 352 -19.53 -23.14 27.13
CA SER A 352 -19.19 -22.00 27.99
C SER A 352 -20.01 -20.75 27.66
N GLN A 353 -20.22 -20.46 26.38
CA GLN A 353 -21.09 -19.37 25.93
C GLN A 353 -22.53 -19.55 26.42
N ASP A 354 -23.08 -20.75 26.29
CA ASP A 354 -24.46 -21.05 26.72
C ASP A 354 -24.60 -20.99 28.26
N ALA A 355 -23.49 -21.14 28.99
CA ALA A 355 -23.39 -20.91 30.42
C ALA A 355 -23.18 -19.42 30.80
N GLY A 356 -23.12 -18.51 29.82
CA GLY A 356 -23.02 -17.07 30.02
C GLY A 356 -21.59 -16.50 30.02
N ALA A 357 -20.58 -17.28 29.62
CA ALA A 357 -19.22 -16.77 29.47
C ALA A 357 -19.15 -15.71 28.36
N ILE A 358 -18.23 -14.75 28.51
CA ILE A 358 -17.99 -13.66 27.55
C ILE A 358 -16.75 -13.89 26.68
N GLY A 359 -15.99 -14.95 26.94
CA GLY A 359 -14.84 -15.41 26.16
C GLY A 359 -14.34 -16.76 26.67
N ALA A 360 -13.43 -17.42 25.94
CA ALA A 360 -12.90 -18.72 26.33
C ALA A 360 -11.37 -18.87 26.12
N ILE A 361 -10.71 -19.53 27.07
CA ILE A 361 -9.29 -19.92 27.01
C ILE A 361 -9.22 -21.43 27.13
N VAL A 362 -8.78 -22.11 26.06
CA VAL A 362 -8.52 -23.56 26.09
C VAL A 362 -7.04 -23.80 26.37
N TYR A 363 -6.71 -24.32 27.55
CA TYR A 363 -5.32 -24.60 27.91
C TYR A 363 -4.91 -26.01 27.46
N ASN A 364 -3.67 -26.12 26.99
CA ASN A 364 -3.08 -27.39 26.61
C ASN A 364 -2.53 -28.11 27.86
N ASN A 365 -2.89 -29.38 28.04
CA ASN A 365 -2.52 -30.20 29.20
C ASN A 365 -1.36 -31.18 28.91
N VAL A 366 -0.67 -31.00 27.78
CA VAL A 366 0.51 -31.76 27.37
C VAL A 366 1.62 -30.79 26.95
N ALA A 367 2.89 -31.18 27.13
CA ALA A 367 4.05 -30.35 26.81
C ALA A 367 4.31 -30.14 25.31
N ALA A 368 3.49 -30.73 24.43
CA ALA A 368 3.52 -30.40 23.00
C ALA A 368 3.06 -28.94 22.83
N GLY A 369 3.61 -28.22 21.84
CA GLY A 369 3.29 -26.79 21.61
C GLY A 369 1.79 -26.49 21.43
N LEU A 370 1.45 -25.21 21.28
CA LEU A 370 0.06 -24.76 21.19
C LEU A 370 -0.58 -25.24 19.87
N PRO A 371 -1.55 -26.17 19.91
CA PRO A 371 -2.27 -26.57 18.70
C PRO A 371 -3.22 -25.46 18.25
N GLY A 372 -3.41 -25.31 16.94
CA GLY A 372 -4.47 -24.44 16.42
C GLY A 372 -5.85 -24.95 16.80
N MET A 373 -6.75 -24.05 17.19
CA MET A 373 -8.14 -24.37 17.52
C MET A 373 -9.04 -24.24 16.28
N GLY A 374 -9.23 -25.34 15.57
CA GLY A 374 -10.08 -25.43 14.37
C GLY A 374 -11.50 -25.90 14.64
N GLY A 375 -12.41 -25.61 13.69
CA GLY A 375 -13.81 -26.07 13.68
C GLY A 375 -14.73 -25.06 13.00
N ALA A 376 -15.98 -25.46 12.74
CA ALA A 376 -17.00 -24.57 12.18
C ALA A 376 -18.29 -24.70 12.99
N ASP A 377 -18.67 -23.61 13.67
CA ASP A 377 -19.95 -23.45 14.35
C ASP A 377 -20.31 -21.97 14.37
N ALA A 378 -21.26 -21.57 13.51
CA ALA A 378 -21.67 -20.18 13.36
C ALA A 378 -22.43 -19.62 14.58
N THR A 379 -22.77 -20.48 15.55
CA THR A 379 -23.46 -20.08 16.78
C THR A 379 -22.51 -19.70 17.91
N VAL A 380 -21.20 -19.88 17.72
CA VAL A 380 -20.15 -19.38 18.61
C VAL A 380 -19.90 -17.91 18.29
N THR A 381 -20.26 -17.03 19.22
CA THR A 381 -20.21 -15.57 19.10
C THR A 381 -19.28 -14.91 20.10
N ILE A 382 -18.72 -15.68 21.05
CA ILE A 382 -17.73 -15.19 22.02
C ILE A 382 -16.30 -15.45 21.51
N PRO A 383 -15.34 -14.57 21.84
CA PRO A 383 -13.93 -14.70 21.48
C PRO A 383 -13.19 -15.85 22.19
#